data_AF-A0AAD6KX82-F1
#
_entry.id   AF-A0AAD6KX82-F1
#
_cell.length_a   1.000
_cell.length_b   1.000
_cell.length_c   1.000
_cell.angle_alpha   90.00
_cell.angle_beta   90.00
_cell.angle_gamma   90.00
#
_symmetry.space_group_name_H-M   'P 1'
#
loop_
_entity.id
_entity.type
_entity.pdbx_description
1 polymer ?
#
loop_
_entity_poly.entity_id
_entity_poly.type
_entity_poly.pdbx_seq_one_letter_code
_entity_poly.pdbx_strand_id
1 'polypeptide(L)'
;MDLPQFQGEHRESLYWGTYRPHVYFGIRARTPRSLVAGLMWIGVKDGMYHMRHVCQDSDELNTYGWTQHNGRDFGHQVLVDQGLKLTTSFLKSKSEGSGYGGDWAVHIDVQTDKPELDNEMLRHGHLFFYLADESGHVLSLAGDNLDTDKNSLLASGSRSDIGDWQLHLKSKEVLELHYSGFRTPHIHNLSDLVQHNLGAQVRKFGQMLLSDSSEDSPNILVFQISERIPFKADIAFVSGTKVKTSKVKERVSRLTGASLTSLLQDKQTEFDVKFERCFNVADKLEPDSTIVGKAAIANMLGGIGYFYGQSKISIPENSSLRGHDNFISYWPAELYTAVPSRPFFPRGFLWDEGFHQLLIWRWDVHICLDIIGHWLDLMNIDGWIPREQILGSEALRFT
;
A
#
# COMPACT_ATOMS: atom_id res chain seq x y z
N MET A 1 -13.05 -12.68 -14.05
CA MET A 1 -12.58 -12.64 -15.45
C MET A 1 -11.82 -13.90 -15.86
N ASP A 2 -12.37 -14.67 -16.80
CA ASP A 2 -11.81 -15.97 -17.22
C ASP A 2 -11.09 -15.93 -18.57
N LEU A 3 -10.95 -14.75 -19.17
CA LEU A 3 -10.33 -14.62 -20.48
C LEU A 3 -8.82 -14.93 -20.42
N PRO A 4 -8.27 -15.76 -21.33
CA PRO A 4 -6.89 -16.22 -21.27
C PRO A 4 -5.84 -15.10 -21.21
N GLN A 5 -6.10 -13.96 -21.85
CA GLN A 5 -5.18 -12.81 -21.85
C GLN A 5 -4.94 -12.19 -20.46
N PHE A 6 -5.82 -12.44 -19.48
CA PHE A 6 -5.70 -11.94 -18.12
C PHE A 6 -5.28 -13.03 -17.13
N GLN A 7 -4.89 -14.20 -17.61
CA GLN A 7 -4.40 -15.31 -16.79
C GLN A 7 -2.86 -15.43 -16.87
N GLY A 8 -2.30 -16.46 -16.22
CA GLY A 8 -0.88 -16.78 -16.29
C GLY A 8 0.02 -15.63 -15.81
N GLU A 9 1.03 -15.30 -16.61
CA GLU A 9 2.02 -14.26 -16.26
C GLU A 9 1.39 -12.88 -16.08
N HIS A 10 0.35 -12.52 -16.83
CA HIS A 10 -0.30 -11.22 -16.67
C HIS A 10 -0.91 -11.09 -15.27
N ARG A 11 -1.73 -12.08 -14.88
CA ARG A 11 -2.36 -12.15 -13.55
C ARG A 11 -1.32 -12.12 -12.43
N GLU A 12 -0.28 -12.93 -12.58
CA GLU A 12 0.77 -13.04 -11.58
C GLU A 12 1.59 -11.76 -11.47
N SER A 13 1.95 -11.13 -12.61
CA SER A 13 2.72 -9.89 -12.64
C SER A 13 1.98 -8.72 -11.97
N LEU A 14 0.65 -8.76 -11.91
CA LEU A 14 -0.18 -7.75 -11.25
C LEU A 14 -0.67 -8.21 -9.88
N TYR A 15 -0.26 -9.38 -9.39
CA TYR A 15 -0.77 -9.94 -8.13
C TYR A 15 -0.55 -8.98 -6.97
N TRP A 16 0.69 -8.57 -6.69
CA TRP A 16 1.01 -7.52 -5.70
C TRP A 16 0.98 -6.13 -6.31
N GLY A 17 0.58 -5.12 -5.53
CA GLY A 17 0.73 -3.71 -5.90
C GLY A 17 0.27 -2.78 -4.79
N THR A 18 0.40 -1.48 -5.02
CA THR A 18 -0.03 -0.42 -4.09
C THR A 18 -1.53 -0.18 -4.13
N TYR A 19 -2.31 -1.26 -4.15
CA TYR A 19 -3.74 -1.25 -4.50
C TYR A 19 -4.67 -0.83 -3.35
N ARG A 20 -4.20 0.00 -2.43
CA ARG A 20 -4.97 0.57 -1.32
C ARG A 20 -4.93 2.09 -1.40
N PRO A 21 -5.61 2.71 -2.38
CA PRO A 21 -5.43 4.13 -2.70
C PRO A 21 -5.88 5.09 -1.59
N HIS A 22 -6.76 4.65 -0.68
CA HIS A 22 -7.22 5.43 0.48
C HIS A 22 -6.14 5.67 1.53
N VAL A 23 -5.07 4.86 1.60
CA VAL A 23 -3.95 5.09 2.54
C VAL A 23 -2.80 5.80 1.86
N TYR A 24 -1.99 6.52 2.62
CA TYR A 24 -0.80 7.20 2.10
C TYR A 24 0.17 6.22 1.45
N PHE A 25 0.40 5.07 2.09
CA PHE A 25 1.15 3.96 1.50
C PHE A 25 0.59 2.63 1.98
N GLY A 26 0.17 1.78 1.05
CA GLY A 26 -0.37 0.46 1.35
C GLY A 26 -0.21 -0.51 0.19
N ILE A 27 0.10 -1.75 0.52
CA ILE A 27 0.32 -2.85 -0.42
C ILE A 27 -0.75 -3.91 -0.16
N ARG A 28 -1.33 -4.45 -1.22
CA ARG A 28 -2.18 -5.65 -1.16
C ARG A 28 -2.01 -6.49 -2.41
N ALA A 29 -2.46 -7.73 -2.32
CA ALA A 29 -2.63 -8.60 -3.47
C ALA A 29 -4.04 -8.46 -4.09
N ARG A 30 -4.13 -8.76 -5.39
CA ARG A 30 -5.39 -8.92 -6.15
C ARG A 30 -6.03 -10.26 -5.83
N THR A 31 -6.47 -10.40 -4.59
CA THR A 31 -7.22 -11.55 -4.08
C THR A 31 -8.26 -11.07 -3.05
N PRO A 32 -9.44 -11.71 -2.95
CA PRO A 32 -10.52 -11.32 -2.05
C PRO A 32 -10.12 -11.11 -0.58
N ARG A 33 -9.19 -11.93 -0.09
CA ARG A 33 -8.64 -11.86 1.27
C ARG A 33 -7.12 -11.89 1.19
N SER A 34 -6.50 -10.73 1.24
CA SER A 34 -5.06 -10.54 1.04
C SER A 34 -4.27 -10.58 2.35
N LEU A 35 -2.98 -10.86 2.27
CA LEU A 35 -2.03 -10.28 3.22
C LEU A 35 -1.84 -8.82 2.82
N VAL A 36 -2.08 -7.88 3.72
CA VAL A 36 -1.96 -6.44 3.45
C VAL A 36 -0.83 -5.85 4.26
N ALA A 37 -0.15 -4.86 3.71
CA ALA A 37 0.88 -4.09 4.40
C ALA A 37 0.65 -2.60 4.22
N GLY A 38 1.27 -1.79 5.07
CA GLY A 38 1.26 -0.34 4.89
C GLY A 38 2.05 0.40 5.94
N LEU A 39 2.07 1.72 5.78
CA LEU A 39 2.84 2.63 6.60
C LEU A 39 1.93 3.61 7.33
N MET A 40 2.26 3.88 8.59
CA MET A 40 1.77 5.01 9.37
C MET A 40 2.95 5.79 9.91
N TRP A 41 2.75 7.04 10.31
CA TRP A 41 3.75 7.80 11.05
C TRP A 41 3.09 8.80 11.99
N ILE A 42 3.84 9.29 12.98
CA ILE A 42 3.40 10.44 13.77
C ILE A 42 3.82 11.72 13.05
N GLY A 43 2.84 12.50 12.61
CA GLY A 43 2.99 13.88 12.20
C GLY A 43 2.68 14.83 13.36
N VAL A 44 3.04 16.11 13.19
CA VAL A 44 2.61 17.18 14.10
C VAL A 44 1.72 18.12 13.31
N LYS A 45 0.63 18.57 13.93
CA LYS A 45 -0.27 19.62 13.45
C LYS A 45 -0.71 20.48 14.63
N ASP A 46 -0.59 21.80 14.49
CA ASP A 46 -0.98 22.77 15.53
C ASP A 46 -0.37 22.48 16.93
N GLY A 47 0.85 21.92 16.96
CA GLY A 47 1.54 21.53 18.19
C GLY A 47 1.05 20.22 18.82
N MET A 48 0.10 19.53 18.19
CA MET A 48 -0.40 18.22 18.61
C MET A 48 0.13 17.10 17.70
N TYR A 49 0.34 15.92 18.28
CA TYR A 49 0.75 14.73 17.54
C TYR A 49 -0.46 14.03 16.92
N HIS A 50 -0.36 13.70 15.64
CA HIS A 50 -1.40 13.01 14.89
C HIS A 50 -0.81 11.80 14.16
N MET A 51 -1.50 10.68 14.22
CA MET A 51 -1.14 9.52 13.41
C MET A 51 -1.65 9.72 11.99
N ARG A 52 -0.74 9.65 11.01
CA ARG A 52 -1.07 9.64 9.59
C ARG A 52 -1.19 8.21 9.09
N HIS A 53 -2.24 7.91 8.34
CA HIS A 53 -2.44 6.59 7.73
C HIS A 53 -3.33 6.66 6.50
N VAL A 54 -4.56 7.11 6.69
CA VAL A 54 -5.55 7.36 5.63
C VAL A 54 -5.31 8.74 5.04
N CYS A 55 -5.42 8.87 3.71
CA CYS A 55 -5.31 10.17 3.04
C CYS A 55 -6.46 11.07 3.48
N GLN A 56 -6.14 12.22 4.06
CA GLN A 56 -7.14 13.19 4.51
C GLN A 56 -6.64 14.61 4.22
N ASP A 57 -7.47 15.43 3.57
CA ASP A 57 -7.15 16.85 3.36
C ASP A 57 -6.95 17.60 4.68
N SER A 58 -7.62 17.16 5.75
CA SER A 58 -7.47 17.71 7.10
C SER A 58 -6.09 17.45 7.71
N ASP A 59 -5.28 16.56 7.15
CA ASP A 59 -3.90 16.38 7.60
C ASP A 59 -3.01 17.57 7.19
N GLU A 60 -3.40 18.31 6.14
CA GLU A 60 -2.71 19.51 5.65
C GLU A 60 -1.22 19.26 5.33
N LEU A 61 -0.92 18.11 4.70
CA LEU A 61 0.41 17.86 4.14
C LEU A 61 0.71 18.91 3.06
N ASN A 62 1.91 19.49 3.09
CA ASN A 62 2.35 20.47 2.09
C ASN A 62 2.36 19.86 0.69
N THR A 63 2.68 18.58 0.59
CA THR A 63 2.68 17.82 -0.66
C THR A 63 2.56 16.34 -0.32
N TYR A 64 1.75 15.60 -1.07
CA TYR A 64 1.85 14.15 -1.12
C TYR A 64 1.45 13.63 -2.49
N GLY A 65 2.14 12.60 -2.97
CA GLY A 65 1.77 11.95 -4.23
C GLY A 65 2.90 11.16 -4.85
N TRP A 66 2.52 10.33 -5.82
CA TRP A 66 3.45 9.59 -6.65
C TRP A 66 4.12 10.55 -7.63
N THR A 67 5.44 10.67 -7.57
CA THR A 67 6.22 11.42 -8.57
C THR A 67 6.56 10.54 -9.76
N GLN A 68 6.69 9.22 -9.54
CA GLN A 68 6.83 8.22 -10.59
C GLN A 68 6.09 6.94 -10.15
N HIS A 69 5.31 6.32 -11.02
CA HIS A 69 4.66 5.04 -10.75
C HIS A 69 4.30 4.37 -12.06
N ASN A 70 4.70 3.12 -12.29
CA ASN A 70 4.50 2.49 -13.59
C ASN A 70 3.28 1.56 -13.67
N GLY A 71 2.56 1.38 -12.56
CA GLY A 71 1.36 0.54 -12.48
C GLY A 71 1.66 -0.97 -12.41
N ARG A 72 2.93 -1.37 -12.45
CA ARG A 72 3.36 -2.78 -12.43
C ARG A 72 4.28 -3.06 -11.26
N ASP A 73 5.55 -2.69 -11.36
CA ASP A 73 6.61 -3.16 -10.48
C ASP A 73 7.37 -2.05 -9.76
N PHE A 74 7.02 -0.77 -9.99
CA PHE A 74 7.73 0.37 -9.41
C PHE A 74 6.81 1.54 -9.08
N GLY A 75 7.09 2.17 -7.93
CA GLY A 75 6.52 3.44 -7.51
C GLY A 75 7.49 4.23 -6.63
N HIS A 76 7.46 5.55 -6.75
CA HIS A 76 8.20 6.51 -5.94
C HIS A 76 7.26 7.65 -5.55
N GLN A 77 7.11 7.87 -4.25
CA GLN A 77 6.19 8.84 -3.66
C GLN A 77 6.93 9.72 -2.66
N VAL A 78 6.60 11.01 -2.69
CA VAL A 78 7.09 12.02 -1.76
C VAL A 78 5.92 12.52 -0.92
N LEU A 79 6.12 12.61 0.39
CA LEU A 79 5.19 13.19 1.35
C LEU A 79 5.94 14.24 2.19
N VAL A 80 5.35 15.42 2.34
CA VAL A 80 5.90 16.53 3.13
C VAL A 80 4.87 16.91 4.19
N ASP A 81 5.16 16.57 5.44
CA ASP A 81 4.28 16.76 6.61
C ASP A 81 4.97 17.71 7.60
N GLN A 82 4.65 19.00 7.50
CA GLN A 82 5.03 20.04 8.47
C GLN A 82 6.53 20.11 8.88
N GLY A 83 7.44 19.76 7.96
CA GLY A 83 8.90 19.78 8.18
C GLY A 83 9.55 18.40 8.05
N LEU A 84 8.75 17.33 8.16
CA LEU A 84 9.15 15.97 7.81
C LEU A 84 8.99 15.77 6.30
N LYS A 85 10.06 15.32 5.63
CA LYS A 85 10.02 14.85 4.25
C LYS A 85 10.21 13.34 4.24
N LEU A 86 9.13 12.63 4.00
CA LEU A 86 9.07 11.17 3.92
C LEU A 86 9.00 10.74 2.46
N THR A 87 9.96 9.95 2.02
CA THR A 87 9.98 9.38 0.66
C THR A 87 9.80 7.87 0.75
N THR A 88 8.88 7.33 -0.05
CA THR A 88 8.58 5.89 -0.10
C THR A 88 8.75 5.38 -1.52
N SER A 89 9.54 4.33 -1.71
CA SER A 89 9.70 3.67 -3.02
C SER A 89 9.33 2.20 -2.91
N PHE A 90 8.48 1.74 -3.82
CA PHE A 90 8.03 0.35 -3.94
C PHE A 90 8.69 -0.30 -5.14
N LEU A 91 9.18 -1.53 -4.97
CA LEU A 91 9.76 -2.35 -6.04
C LEU A 91 9.25 -3.78 -5.94
N LYS A 92 8.83 -4.38 -7.07
CA LYS A 92 8.61 -5.82 -7.17
C LYS A 92 9.77 -6.51 -7.89
N SER A 93 10.04 -7.74 -7.50
CA SER A 93 11.06 -8.56 -8.13
C SER A 93 10.62 -10.02 -8.12
N LYS A 94 10.75 -10.71 -9.25
CA LYS A 94 10.53 -12.15 -9.34
C LYS A 94 11.85 -12.84 -9.65
N SER A 95 12.18 -13.88 -8.91
CA SER A 95 13.37 -14.70 -9.11
C SER A 95 13.07 -16.17 -8.94
N GLU A 96 14.02 -17.02 -9.31
CA GLU A 96 13.94 -18.44 -9.04
C GLU A 96 13.72 -18.70 -7.53
N GLY A 97 12.66 -19.46 -7.20
CA GLY A 97 12.27 -19.75 -5.83
C GLY A 97 11.34 -18.73 -5.18
N SER A 98 11.01 -17.63 -5.85
CA SER A 98 9.90 -16.77 -5.42
C SER A 98 8.58 -17.53 -5.56
N GLY A 99 7.66 -17.29 -4.61
CA GLY A 99 6.28 -17.77 -4.70
C GLY A 99 5.46 -16.98 -5.73
N TYR A 100 4.16 -17.28 -5.80
CA TYR A 100 3.26 -16.59 -6.73
C TYR A 100 3.27 -15.07 -6.51
N GLY A 101 3.41 -14.32 -7.59
CA GLY A 101 3.45 -12.85 -7.55
C GLY A 101 4.81 -12.26 -7.18
N GLY A 102 5.79 -13.10 -6.83
CA GLY A 102 7.17 -12.68 -6.56
C GLY A 102 7.41 -12.15 -5.15
N ASP A 103 8.47 -11.35 -5.05
CA ASP A 103 8.95 -10.66 -3.87
C ASP A 103 8.76 -9.14 -4.06
N TRP A 104 8.75 -8.38 -2.97
CA TRP A 104 8.68 -6.91 -3.04
C TRP A 104 9.49 -6.24 -1.95
N ALA A 105 9.87 -4.99 -2.19
CA ALA A 105 10.61 -4.17 -1.25
C ALA A 105 10.03 -2.76 -1.16
N VAL A 106 10.21 -2.16 0.01
CA VAL A 106 9.87 -0.76 0.29
C VAL A 106 11.13 -0.08 0.81
N HIS A 107 11.60 0.93 0.09
CA HIS A 107 12.63 1.84 0.55
C HIS A 107 11.98 3.07 1.19
N ILE A 108 12.35 3.38 2.42
CA ILE A 108 11.89 4.54 3.17
C ILE A 108 13.08 5.46 3.41
N ASP A 109 12.95 6.73 3.06
CA ASP A 109 13.95 7.77 3.29
C ASP A 109 13.28 8.92 4.04
N VAL A 110 13.75 9.18 5.26
CA VAL A 110 13.20 10.19 6.15
C VAL A 110 14.19 11.34 6.28
N GLN A 111 13.75 12.53 5.91
CA GLN A 111 14.53 13.76 5.96
C GLN A 111 13.74 14.86 6.68
N THR A 112 14.44 15.93 7.06
CA THR A 112 13.81 17.13 7.62
C THR A 112 14.26 18.35 6.84
N ASP A 113 13.29 19.21 6.52
CA ASP A 113 13.55 20.52 5.91
C ASP A 113 13.79 21.60 7.00
N LYS A 114 13.67 21.23 8.29
CA LYS A 114 13.86 22.10 9.46
C LYS A 114 14.83 21.45 10.47
N PRO A 115 16.15 21.47 10.22
CA PRO A 115 17.13 20.81 11.08
C PRO A 115 17.25 21.46 12.48
N GLU A 116 16.82 22.70 12.65
CA GLU A 116 16.91 23.49 13.89
C GLU A 116 15.69 23.32 14.82
N LEU A 117 15.00 22.19 14.76
CA LEU A 117 13.88 21.92 15.67
C LEU A 117 14.38 21.77 17.12
N ASP A 118 13.91 22.64 18.02
CA ASP A 118 14.23 22.61 19.46
C ASP A 118 13.59 21.43 20.19
N ASN A 119 12.55 20.81 19.62
CA ASN A 119 11.85 19.68 20.23
C ASN A 119 12.52 18.35 19.83
N GLU A 120 13.12 17.66 20.81
CA GLU A 120 13.75 16.34 20.64
C GLU A 120 12.83 15.30 19.98
N MET A 121 11.53 15.31 20.27
CA MET A 121 10.60 14.37 19.62
C MET A 121 10.45 14.64 18.12
N LEU A 122 10.57 15.89 17.69
CA LEU A 122 10.54 16.25 16.27
C LEU A 122 11.86 15.97 15.54
N ARG A 123 12.91 15.60 16.29
CA ARG A 123 14.18 15.12 15.72
C ARG A 123 14.13 13.63 15.39
N HIS A 124 13.17 12.88 15.93
CA HIS A 124 12.98 11.46 15.66
C HIS A 124 11.81 11.24 14.70
N GLY A 125 11.98 10.34 13.75
CA GLY A 125 10.87 9.83 12.93
C GLY A 125 10.28 8.61 13.59
N HIS A 126 8.98 8.65 13.91
CA HIS A 126 8.24 7.50 14.44
C HIS A 126 7.37 6.92 13.33
N LEU A 127 7.86 5.86 12.69
CA LEU A 127 7.17 5.16 11.62
C LEU A 127 6.57 3.85 12.15
N PHE A 128 5.42 3.43 11.61
CA PHE A 128 4.81 2.14 11.93
C PHE A 128 4.55 1.38 10.64
N PHE A 129 5.25 0.27 10.44
CA PHE A 129 5.00 -0.63 9.33
C PHE A 129 4.19 -1.83 9.82
N TYR A 130 3.07 -2.13 9.18
CA TYR A 130 2.22 -3.25 9.58
C TYR A 130 2.11 -4.31 8.49
N LEU A 131 1.85 -5.54 8.92
CA LEU A 131 1.21 -6.58 8.11
C LEU A 131 -0.07 -7.06 8.78
N ALA A 132 -1.08 -7.34 7.98
CA ALA A 132 -2.33 -7.93 8.44
C ALA A 132 -2.83 -8.99 7.45
N ASP A 133 -3.24 -10.16 7.93
CA ASP A 133 -3.86 -11.20 7.11
C ASP A 133 -5.38 -11.08 7.11
N GLU A 134 -5.98 -10.82 5.94
CA GLU A 134 -7.43 -10.62 5.81
C GLU A 134 -8.27 -11.87 6.00
N SER A 135 -7.66 -13.04 5.93
CA SER A 135 -8.31 -14.33 6.25
C SER A 135 -8.18 -14.69 7.73
N GLY A 136 -7.45 -13.90 8.52
CA GLY A 136 -7.22 -14.16 9.94
C GLY A 136 -6.17 -15.25 10.20
N HIS A 137 -5.33 -15.60 9.22
CA HIS A 137 -4.21 -16.51 9.47
C HIS A 137 -3.21 -15.89 10.47
N VAL A 138 -2.60 -16.75 11.27
CA VAL A 138 -1.63 -16.35 12.27
C VAL A 138 -0.34 -15.90 11.60
N LEU A 139 0.17 -14.76 12.07
CA LEU A 139 1.48 -14.22 11.71
C LEU A 139 2.46 -14.58 12.82
N SER A 140 3.62 -15.12 12.43
CA SER A 140 4.68 -15.46 13.38
C SER A 140 5.65 -14.30 13.46
N LEU A 141 5.77 -13.70 14.64
CA LEU A 141 6.88 -12.79 14.96
C LEU A 141 8.19 -13.58 14.98
N ALA A 142 9.27 -13.01 14.45
CA ALA A 142 10.59 -13.56 14.70
C ALA A 142 10.92 -13.38 16.19
N GLY A 143 11.18 -14.48 16.92
CA GLY A 143 11.43 -14.45 18.37
C GLY A 143 12.65 -13.62 18.79
N ASP A 144 12.87 -13.52 20.12
CA ASP A 144 13.76 -12.62 20.91
C ASP A 144 15.14 -12.19 20.37
N ASN A 145 15.61 -12.72 19.25
CA ASN A 145 16.74 -12.18 18.49
C ASN A 145 16.28 -11.13 17.46
N LEU A 146 15.47 -10.14 17.88
CA LEU A 146 15.44 -8.83 17.21
C LEU A 146 16.73 -8.04 17.54
N ASP A 147 17.84 -8.77 17.64
CA ASP A 147 19.15 -8.24 17.96
C ASP A 147 19.61 -7.40 16.78
N THR A 148 20.25 -6.30 17.13
CA THR A 148 20.84 -5.17 16.39
C THR A 148 21.70 -5.48 15.14
N ASP A 149 21.60 -6.67 14.56
CA ASP A 149 22.26 -7.03 13.32
C ASP A 149 21.56 -6.40 12.12
N LYS A 150 22.35 -5.93 11.15
CA LYS A 150 21.93 -5.05 10.03
C LYS A 150 20.82 -5.61 9.11
N ASN A 151 20.37 -6.85 9.31
CA ASN A 151 19.28 -7.52 8.59
C ASN A 151 18.45 -8.32 9.59
N SER A 152 17.36 -7.75 10.10
CA SER A 152 16.48 -8.42 11.06
C SER A 152 15.29 -9.08 10.34
N LEU A 153 15.14 -10.39 10.50
CA LEU A 153 13.86 -11.05 10.19
C LEU A 153 12.82 -10.51 11.17
N LEU A 154 11.73 -9.93 10.67
CA LEU A 154 10.67 -9.34 11.50
C LEU A 154 9.52 -10.31 11.71
N ALA A 155 9.04 -10.89 10.61
CA ALA A 155 7.85 -11.73 10.61
C ALA A 155 7.96 -12.84 9.57
N SER A 156 7.19 -13.90 9.78
CA SER A 156 7.01 -14.98 8.82
C SER A 156 5.60 -15.53 8.88
N GLY A 157 5.22 -16.26 7.84
CA GLY A 157 3.94 -16.93 7.79
C GLY A 157 3.84 -17.83 6.57
N SER A 158 2.64 -18.37 6.35
CA SER A 158 2.34 -19.21 5.20
C SER A 158 0.93 -18.93 4.70
N ARG A 159 0.77 -18.94 3.38
CA ARG A 159 -0.53 -18.87 2.73
C ARG A 159 -0.58 -19.81 1.54
N SER A 160 -1.79 -20.25 1.17
CA SER A 160 -1.99 -21.17 0.05
C SER A 160 -1.64 -20.57 -1.31
N ASP A 161 -1.80 -19.25 -1.46
CA ASP A 161 -1.56 -18.53 -2.72
C ASP A 161 -0.07 -18.25 -2.95
N ILE A 162 0.65 -17.75 -1.94
CA ILE A 162 2.06 -17.33 -2.07
C ILE A 162 3.08 -18.26 -1.42
N GLY A 163 2.62 -19.32 -0.73
CA GLY A 163 3.47 -20.22 0.05
C GLY A 163 3.98 -19.59 1.35
N ASP A 164 5.09 -20.13 1.85
CA ASP A 164 5.77 -19.58 3.03
C ASP A 164 6.47 -18.27 2.66
N TRP A 165 6.46 -17.31 3.57
CA TRP A 165 7.02 -15.98 3.34
C TRP A 165 7.71 -15.45 4.59
N GLN A 166 8.58 -14.46 4.37
CA GLN A 166 9.31 -13.74 5.40
C GLN A 166 9.33 -12.23 5.10
N LEU A 167 9.28 -11.43 6.16
CA LEU A 167 9.49 -9.99 6.14
C LEU A 167 10.81 -9.66 6.85
N HIS A 168 11.63 -8.85 6.19
CA HIS A 168 12.94 -8.44 6.69
C HIS A 168 13.03 -6.91 6.75
N LEU A 169 13.75 -6.40 7.75
CA LEU A 169 14.12 -5.00 7.87
C LEU A 169 15.64 -4.87 7.78
N LYS A 170 16.10 -3.90 6.99
CA LYS A 170 17.51 -3.52 6.89
C LYS A 170 17.63 -2.01 6.98
N SER A 171 18.61 -1.55 7.74
CA SER A 171 19.01 -0.16 7.78
C SER A 171 20.52 -0.04 7.92
N LYS A 172 21.06 1.12 7.54
CA LYS A 172 22.46 1.45 7.84
C LYS A 172 22.59 1.98 9.26
N GLU A 173 21.56 2.66 9.74
CA GLU A 173 21.42 3.22 11.07
C GLU A 173 21.00 2.14 12.09
N VAL A 174 21.18 2.42 13.39
CA VAL A 174 20.81 1.49 14.47
C VAL A 174 19.40 1.84 14.94
N LEU A 175 18.42 1.29 14.23
CA LEU A 175 17.02 1.58 14.49
C LEU A 175 16.55 1.05 15.84
N GLU A 176 15.84 1.88 16.61
CA GLU A 176 15.04 1.43 17.74
C GLU A 176 13.74 0.81 17.20
N LEU A 177 13.53 -0.46 17.49
CA LEU A 177 12.42 -1.25 16.98
C LEU A 177 11.54 -1.73 18.13
N HIS A 178 10.25 -1.38 18.07
CA HIS A 178 9.22 -1.91 18.96
C HIS A 178 8.13 -2.61 18.16
N TYR A 179 7.36 -3.48 18.80
CA TYR A 179 6.30 -4.20 18.09
C TYR A 179 5.01 -4.36 18.89
N SER A 180 3.92 -4.65 18.18
CA SER A 180 2.68 -5.11 18.78
C SER A 180 1.94 -6.07 17.85
N GLY A 181 1.50 -7.19 18.42
CA GLY A 181 0.67 -8.17 17.73
C GLY A 181 -0.78 -8.12 18.18
N PHE A 182 -1.72 -8.06 17.24
CA PHE A 182 -3.16 -7.96 17.51
C PHE A 182 -3.93 -9.09 16.84
N ARG A 183 -5.03 -9.52 17.46
CA ARG A 183 -5.97 -10.49 16.93
C ARG A 183 -7.34 -9.86 16.77
N THR A 184 -7.73 -9.56 15.52
CA THR A 184 -9.07 -9.01 15.23
C THR A 184 -9.53 -9.29 13.80
N PRO A 185 -10.84 -9.49 13.58
CA PRO A 185 -11.41 -9.55 12.23
C PRO A 185 -11.59 -8.15 11.60
N HIS A 186 -11.39 -7.05 12.34
CA HIS A 186 -11.70 -5.68 11.92
C HIS A 186 -10.47 -4.89 11.43
N ILE A 187 -10.00 -5.27 10.25
CA ILE A 187 -8.73 -4.80 9.65
C ILE A 187 -8.84 -3.41 9.02
N HIS A 188 -10.05 -2.85 8.98
CA HIS A 188 -10.29 -1.50 8.48
C HIS A 188 -9.93 -0.42 9.53
N ASN A 189 -9.66 -0.81 10.79
CA ASN A 189 -9.43 0.09 11.94
C ASN A 189 -7.99 0.03 12.48
N LEU A 190 -6.99 -0.26 11.62
CA LEU A 190 -5.62 -0.50 12.09
C LEU A 190 -5.03 0.70 12.85
N SER A 191 -5.27 1.93 12.40
CA SER A 191 -4.80 3.14 13.11
C SER A 191 -5.36 3.22 14.53
N ASP A 192 -6.63 2.87 14.72
CA ASP A 192 -7.30 2.92 16.02
C ASP A 192 -6.65 1.94 17.01
N LEU A 193 -6.22 0.76 16.54
CA LEU A 193 -5.49 -0.23 17.35
C LEU A 193 -4.13 0.31 17.81
N VAL A 194 -3.37 0.90 16.88
CA VAL A 194 -2.03 1.46 17.19
C VAL A 194 -2.16 2.64 18.14
N GLN A 195 -3.10 3.57 17.90
CA GLN A 195 -3.34 4.71 18.78
C GLN A 195 -3.78 4.26 20.19
N HIS A 196 -4.63 3.25 20.29
CA HIS A 196 -5.06 2.72 21.58
C HIS A 196 -3.88 2.13 22.37
N ASN A 197 -3.02 1.36 21.69
CA ASN A 197 -1.81 0.80 22.28
C ASN A 197 -0.86 1.90 22.78
N LEU A 198 -0.52 2.86 21.90
CA LEU A 198 0.35 3.99 22.25
C LEU A 198 -0.23 4.82 23.39
N GLY A 199 -1.54 5.11 23.36
CA GLY A 199 -2.21 5.87 24.43
C GLY A 199 -2.14 5.16 25.78
N ALA A 200 -2.19 3.82 25.81
CA ALA A 200 -1.99 3.05 27.03
C ALA A 200 -0.53 3.11 27.52
N GLN A 201 0.45 3.02 26.61
CA GLN A 201 1.88 3.12 26.93
C GLN A 201 2.25 4.51 27.45
N VAL A 202 1.74 5.58 26.84
CA VAL A 202 1.93 6.96 27.32
C VAL A 202 1.35 7.14 28.72
N ARG A 203 0.12 6.65 28.99
CA ARG A 203 -0.49 6.78 30.32
C ARG A 203 0.24 5.99 31.40
N LYS A 204 0.81 4.83 31.06
CA LYS A 204 1.43 3.91 32.04
C LYS A 204 2.92 4.18 32.25
N PHE A 205 3.64 4.54 31.19
CA PHE A 205 5.11 4.64 31.19
C PHE A 205 5.62 6.00 30.71
N GLY A 206 4.76 6.89 30.19
CA GLY A 206 5.17 8.19 29.67
C GLY A 206 5.93 8.12 28.34
N GLN A 207 5.84 7.00 27.62
CA GLN A 207 6.57 6.75 26.37
C GLN A 207 5.61 6.55 25.20
N MET A 208 5.95 7.11 24.03
CA MET A 208 5.22 6.92 22.77
C MET A 208 5.83 5.76 21.98
N LEU A 209 5.98 4.62 22.64
CA LEU A 209 6.52 3.38 22.08
C LEU A 209 5.44 2.30 22.10
N LEU A 210 5.48 1.36 21.15
CA LEU A 210 4.64 0.17 21.16
C LEU A 210 4.99 -0.71 22.37
N SER A 211 4.04 -1.57 22.75
CA SER A 211 4.11 -2.30 24.02
C SER A 211 5.06 -3.50 24.07
N ASP A 212 5.74 -3.83 22.97
CA ASP A 212 6.56 -5.04 22.80
C ASP A 212 5.85 -6.32 23.25
N SER A 213 4.58 -6.43 22.85
CA SER A 213 3.72 -7.54 23.23
C SER A 213 2.88 -8.00 22.06
N SER A 214 2.60 -9.30 22.00
CA SER A 214 1.67 -9.88 21.04
C SER A 214 0.52 -10.57 21.76
N GLU A 215 -0.70 -10.35 21.28
CA GLU A 215 -1.84 -11.21 21.60
C GLU A 215 -1.61 -12.64 21.08
N ASP A 216 -2.36 -13.59 21.62
CA ASP A 216 -2.30 -14.98 21.19
C ASP A 216 -2.74 -15.11 19.73
N SER A 217 -1.90 -15.76 18.91
CA SER A 217 -2.19 -16.04 17.51
C SER A 217 -2.56 -14.76 16.72
N PRO A 218 -1.67 -13.75 16.64
CA PRO A 218 -1.99 -12.46 16.03
C PRO A 218 -2.18 -12.63 14.53
N ASN A 219 -3.18 -11.97 13.94
CA ASN A 219 -3.30 -11.85 12.49
C ASN A 219 -2.83 -10.48 11.97
N ILE A 220 -2.36 -9.63 12.87
CA ILE A 220 -1.81 -8.30 12.59
C ILE A 220 -0.53 -8.14 13.40
N LEU A 221 0.55 -7.73 12.75
CA LEU A 221 1.80 -7.32 13.39
C LEU A 221 2.09 -5.88 12.98
N VAL A 222 2.44 -5.04 13.95
CA VAL A 222 2.86 -3.65 13.74
C VAL A 222 4.26 -3.49 14.31
N PHE A 223 5.15 -2.92 13.53
CA PHE A 223 6.53 -2.63 13.89
C PHE A 223 6.73 -1.12 13.91
N GLN A 224 7.06 -0.56 15.06
CA GLN A 224 7.46 0.82 15.20
C GLN A 224 8.96 0.94 14.98
N ILE A 225 9.34 1.75 14.00
CA ILE A 225 10.72 2.11 13.68
C ILE A 225 10.92 3.55 14.16
N SER A 226 11.81 3.72 15.14
CA SER A 226 12.12 4.99 15.80
C SER A 226 13.61 5.28 15.62
N GLU A 227 13.95 6.42 15.01
CA GLU A 227 15.34 6.84 14.83
C GLU A 227 15.41 8.36 14.58
N ARG A 228 16.56 8.96 14.90
CA ARG A 228 16.87 10.34 14.60
C ARG A 228 16.96 10.61 13.10
N ILE A 229 16.33 11.70 12.66
CA ILE A 229 16.31 12.13 11.27
C ILE A 229 17.65 12.81 10.93
N PRO A 230 18.27 12.54 9.77
CA PRO A 230 17.79 11.66 8.69
C PRO A 230 18.16 10.18 8.88
N PHE A 231 17.29 9.29 8.42
CA PHE A 231 17.57 7.84 8.38
C PHE A 231 16.91 7.17 7.19
N LYS A 232 17.37 5.95 6.85
CA LYS A 232 16.77 5.14 5.79
C LYS A 232 16.48 3.73 6.28
N ALA A 233 15.40 3.14 5.76
CA ALA A 233 15.01 1.78 6.09
C ALA A 233 14.49 1.05 4.85
N ASP A 234 14.93 -0.20 4.68
CA ASP A 234 14.48 -1.10 3.64
C ASP A 234 13.67 -2.23 4.27
N ILE A 235 12.44 -2.40 3.80
CA ILE A 235 11.57 -3.51 4.19
C ILE A 235 11.44 -4.44 3.00
N ALA A 236 11.90 -5.68 3.14
CA ALA A 236 11.88 -6.68 2.08
C ALA A 236 10.94 -7.83 2.44
N PHE A 237 9.95 -8.07 1.59
CA PHE A 237 9.08 -9.23 1.64
C PHE A 237 9.54 -10.27 0.63
N VAL A 238 9.73 -11.49 1.11
CA VAL A 238 10.23 -12.59 0.30
C VAL A 238 9.30 -13.79 0.45
N SER A 239 8.74 -14.27 -0.66
CA SER A 239 7.84 -15.43 -0.75
C SER A 239 8.60 -16.71 -1.12
N GLY A 240 7.94 -17.87 -1.04
CA GLY A 240 8.54 -19.17 -1.36
C GLY A 240 9.71 -19.57 -0.45
N THR A 241 9.68 -19.21 0.84
CA THR A 241 10.84 -19.36 1.75
C THR A 241 11.06 -20.76 2.29
N LYS A 242 10.24 -21.74 1.89
CA LYS A 242 10.41 -23.17 2.20
C LYS A 242 11.68 -23.76 1.56
N VAL A 243 12.25 -23.08 0.57
CA VAL A 243 13.48 -23.44 -0.15
C VAL A 243 14.73 -23.08 0.70
N LYS A 244 15.88 -23.68 0.38
CA LYS A 244 17.21 -23.45 0.99
C LYS A 244 17.41 -22.00 1.49
N THR A 245 17.68 -21.83 2.78
CA THR A 245 17.88 -20.53 3.46
C THR A 245 18.88 -19.61 2.77
N SER A 246 19.89 -20.15 2.09
CA SER A 246 20.86 -19.37 1.31
C SER A 246 20.21 -18.56 0.19
N LYS A 247 19.24 -19.13 -0.54
CA LYS A 247 18.50 -18.43 -1.59
C LYS A 247 17.62 -17.31 -1.02
N VAL A 248 17.09 -17.47 0.20
CA VAL A 248 16.32 -16.42 0.88
C VAL A 248 17.24 -15.24 1.21
N LYS A 249 18.41 -15.49 1.81
CA LYS A 249 19.39 -14.44 2.14
C LYS A 249 19.86 -13.66 0.91
N GLU A 250 20.10 -14.34 -0.21
CA GLU A 250 20.47 -13.69 -1.48
C GLU A 250 19.39 -12.74 -1.98
N ARG A 251 18.12 -13.19 -2.01
CA ARG A 251 16.98 -12.37 -2.45
C ARG A 251 16.76 -11.16 -1.54
N VAL A 252 16.87 -11.34 -0.22
CA VAL A 252 16.83 -10.22 0.75
C VAL A 252 17.98 -9.24 0.47
N SER A 253 19.19 -9.73 0.22
CA SER A 253 20.33 -8.85 -0.10
C SER A 253 20.15 -8.09 -1.41
N ARG A 254 19.47 -8.67 -2.40
CA ARG A 254 19.15 -7.98 -3.67
C ARG A 254 18.09 -6.90 -3.48
N LEU A 255 17.14 -7.13 -2.57
CA LEU A 255 16.01 -6.26 -2.26
C LEU A 255 16.29 -5.27 -1.13
N THR A 256 17.55 -5.07 -0.74
CA THR A 256 17.92 -4.12 0.31
C THR A 256 19.27 -3.46 0.01
N GLY A 257 19.58 -2.37 0.71
CA GLY A 257 20.83 -1.63 0.65
C GLY A 257 21.15 -1.06 -0.73
N ALA A 258 22.43 -1.12 -1.11
CA ALA A 258 22.93 -0.56 -2.37
C ALA A 258 22.31 -1.24 -3.60
N SER A 259 22.00 -2.55 -3.51
CA SER A 259 21.35 -3.28 -4.62
C SER A 259 19.95 -2.74 -4.89
N LEU A 260 19.12 -2.56 -3.85
CA LEU A 260 17.80 -1.94 -4.00
C LEU A 260 17.92 -0.51 -4.54
N THR A 261 18.87 0.27 -4.03
CA THR A 261 19.10 1.66 -4.48
C THR A 261 19.37 1.71 -5.98
N SER A 262 20.23 0.83 -6.49
CA SER A 262 20.53 0.74 -7.93
C SER A 262 19.30 0.34 -8.74
N LEU A 263 18.56 -0.69 -8.30
CA LEU A 263 17.35 -1.16 -8.99
C LEU A 263 16.27 -0.07 -9.05
N LEU A 264 16.11 0.72 -7.99
CA LEU A 264 15.19 1.85 -7.97
C LEU A 264 15.62 2.93 -8.97
N GLN A 265 16.91 3.27 -9.05
CA GLN A 265 17.43 4.24 -10.01
C GLN A 265 17.23 3.79 -11.46
N ASP A 266 17.42 2.51 -11.75
CA ASP A 266 17.14 1.93 -13.05
C ASP A 266 15.65 2.07 -13.39
N LYS A 267 14.75 1.78 -12.44
CA LYS A 267 13.30 1.92 -12.64
C LYS A 267 12.83 3.38 -12.81
N GLN A 268 13.45 4.33 -12.13
CA GLN A 268 13.20 5.76 -12.36
C GLN A 268 13.56 6.16 -13.80
N THR A 269 14.70 5.67 -14.29
CA THR A 269 15.15 5.91 -15.67
C THR A 269 14.22 5.24 -16.68
N GLU A 270 13.80 3.99 -16.44
CA GLU A 270 12.82 3.28 -17.27
C GLU A 270 11.49 4.02 -17.35
N PHE A 271 10.99 4.56 -16.23
CA PHE A 271 9.77 5.35 -16.20
C PHE A 271 9.90 6.60 -17.06
N ASP A 272 11.00 7.35 -16.91
CA ASP A 272 11.25 8.58 -17.66
C ASP A 272 11.32 8.32 -19.18
N VAL A 273 12.06 7.30 -19.60
CA VAL A 273 12.15 6.89 -21.00
C VAL A 273 10.79 6.47 -21.55
N LYS A 274 9.99 5.74 -20.76
CA LYS A 274 8.65 5.31 -21.17
C LYS A 274 7.69 6.50 -21.27
N PHE A 275 7.76 7.45 -20.34
CA PHE A 275 6.96 8.68 -20.36
C PHE A 275 7.17 9.45 -21.65
N GLU A 276 8.43 9.73 -22.00
CA GLU A 276 8.78 10.40 -23.25
C GLU A 276 8.21 9.62 -24.45
N ARG A 277 8.44 8.30 -24.53
CA ARG A 277 7.92 7.49 -25.63
C ARG A 277 6.39 7.54 -25.78
N CYS A 278 5.64 7.54 -24.67
CA CYS A 278 4.19 7.50 -24.68
C CYS A 278 3.53 8.86 -24.97
N PHE A 279 4.17 9.95 -24.55
CA PHE A 279 3.56 11.28 -24.53
C PHE A 279 4.34 12.36 -25.31
N ASN A 280 5.40 11.99 -26.05
CA ASN A 280 6.21 12.94 -26.81
C ASN A 280 5.34 13.82 -27.73
N VAL A 281 5.22 15.09 -27.36
CA VAL A 281 4.62 16.12 -28.19
C VAL A 281 5.71 16.59 -29.15
N ALA A 282 5.39 16.73 -30.43
CA ALA A 282 6.35 17.06 -31.49
C ALA A 282 7.14 18.38 -31.25
N ASP A 283 6.72 19.19 -30.26
CA ASP A 283 7.41 20.37 -29.76
C ASP A 283 7.85 20.15 -28.31
N LYS A 284 9.07 20.55 -27.97
CA LYS A 284 9.64 20.41 -26.62
C LYS A 284 8.73 21.08 -25.59
N LEU A 285 8.04 20.28 -24.77
CA LEU A 285 7.35 20.76 -23.59
C LEU A 285 8.32 21.51 -22.68
N GLU A 286 7.85 22.55 -22.02
CA GLU A 286 8.63 23.23 -20.99
C GLU A 286 8.95 22.24 -19.85
N PRO A 287 10.13 22.34 -19.20
CA PRO A 287 10.55 21.40 -18.15
C PRO A 287 9.51 21.19 -17.05
N ASP A 288 8.84 22.27 -16.62
CA ASP A 288 7.81 22.23 -15.58
C ASP A 288 6.56 21.46 -16.04
N SER A 289 6.21 21.57 -17.32
CA SER A 289 5.09 20.81 -17.91
C SER A 289 5.38 19.31 -17.92
N THR A 290 6.65 18.92 -18.16
CA THR A 290 7.07 17.51 -18.08
C THR A 290 6.97 16.99 -16.64
N ILE A 291 7.35 17.79 -15.63
CA ILE A 291 7.21 17.42 -14.22
C ILE A 291 5.73 17.18 -13.86
N VAL A 292 4.85 18.10 -14.27
CA VAL A 292 3.40 17.98 -14.04
C VAL A 292 2.83 16.76 -14.76
N GLY A 293 3.21 16.51 -16.02
CA GLY A 293 2.74 15.36 -16.79
C GLY A 293 3.16 14.02 -16.18
N LYS A 294 4.42 13.91 -15.71
CA LYS A 294 4.91 12.73 -14.99
C LYS A 294 4.15 12.50 -13.70
N ALA A 295 3.94 13.55 -12.90
CA ALA A 295 3.15 13.46 -11.67
C ALA A 295 1.70 13.07 -11.95
N ALA A 296 1.08 13.58 -13.02
CA ALA A 296 -0.29 13.26 -13.39
C ALA A 296 -0.45 11.77 -13.72
N ILE A 297 0.40 11.20 -14.58
CA ILE A 297 0.32 9.77 -14.92
C ILE A 297 0.73 8.88 -13.73
N ALA A 298 1.71 9.30 -12.94
CA ALA A 298 2.15 8.56 -11.76
C ALA A 298 1.04 8.47 -10.71
N ASN A 299 0.35 9.57 -10.41
CA ASN A 299 -0.78 9.56 -9.47
C ASN A 299 -1.98 8.81 -10.04
N MET A 300 -2.25 8.90 -11.35
CA MET A 300 -3.31 8.11 -11.99
C MET A 300 -3.06 6.60 -11.81
N LEU A 301 -1.84 6.14 -12.08
CA LEU A 301 -1.47 4.72 -11.95
C LEU A 301 -1.35 4.28 -10.50
N GLY A 302 -0.82 5.14 -9.63
CA GLY A 302 -0.68 4.89 -8.18
C GLY A 302 -2.00 5.02 -7.41
N GLY A 303 -3.05 5.52 -8.05
CA GLY A 303 -4.43 5.55 -7.56
C GLY A 303 -5.23 4.28 -7.90
N ILE A 304 -4.69 3.37 -8.71
CA ILE A 304 -5.36 2.11 -9.04
C ILE A 304 -5.46 1.25 -7.78
N GLY A 305 -6.68 0.84 -7.44
CA GLY A 305 -7.01 0.00 -6.30
C GLY A 305 -7.54 -1.37 -6.70
N TYR A 306 -7.62 -2.25 -5.71
CA TYR A 306 -8.30 -3.54 -5.81
C TYR A 306 -9.25 -3.67 -4.63
N PHE A 307 -10.51 -3.92 -4.95
CA PHE A 307 -11.61 -3.94 -3.99
C PHE A 307 -12.36 -5.26 -4.09
N TYR A 308 -12.84 -5.75 -2.95
CA TYR A 308 -13.67 -6.94 -2.87
C TYR A 308 -14.77 -6.78 -1.82
N GLY A 309 -15.99 -7.16 -2.16
CA GLY A 309 -17.11 -7.11 -1.24
C GLY A 309 -18.46 -7.15 -1.94
N GLN A 310 -19.50 -6.71 -1.24
CA GLN A 310 -20.87 -6.66 -1.74
C GLN A 310 -21.40 -5.24 -1.68
N SER A 311 -21.88 -4.73 -2.82
CA SER A 311 -22.56 -3.43 -2.88
C SER A 311 -23.95 -3.52 -2.23
N LYS A 312 -24.40 -2.42 -1.62
CA LYS A 312 -25.79 -2.26 -1.15
C LYS A 312 -26.61 -1.55 -2.21
N ILE A 313 -27.66 -2.20 -2.71
CA ILE A 313 -28.52 -1.65 -3.77
C ILE A 313 -29.91 -1.36 -3.21
N SER A 314 -30.42 -0.15 -3.46
CA SER A 314 -31.78 0.22 -3.06
C SER A 314 -32.80 -0.55 -3.87
N ILE A 315 -33.83 -1.05 -3.20
CA ILE A 315 -34.96 -1.71 -3.84
C ILE A 315 -35.89 -0.61 -4.42
N PRO A 316 -36.33 -0.68 -5.69
CA PRO A 316 -37.28 0.27 -6.25
C PRO A 316 -38.62 0.30 -5.51
N GLU A 317 -39.23 1.49 -5.41
CA GLU A 317 -40.43 1.73 -4.60
C GLU A 317 -41.65 0.86 -4.99
N ASN A 318 -41.75 0.50 -6.27
CA ASN A 318 -42.87 -0.25 -6.84
C ASN A 318 -42.68 -1.78 -6.79
N SER A 319 -41.65 -2.28 -6.10
CA SER A 319 -41.42 -3.71 -6.00
C SER A 319 -42.22 -4.34 -4.85
N SER A 320 -42.78 -5.52 -5.10
CA SER A 320 -43.44 -6.36 -4.09
C SER A 320 -42.49 -6.91 -3.02
N LEU A 321 -41.19 -6.60 -3.13
CA LEU A 321 -40.11 -7.03 -2.25
C LEU A 321 -39.84 -6.01 -1.11
N ARG A 322 -40.57 -4.89 -1.06
CA ARG A 322 -40.49 -3.92 0.05
C ARG A 322 -40.99 -4.57 1.35
N GLY A 323 -40.06 -5.09 2.13
CA GLY A 323 -40.24 -5.47 3.53
C GLY A 323 -39.76 -4.38 4.50
N HIS A 324 -39.16 -4.77 5.62
CA HIS A 324 -38.55 -3.84 6.60
C HIS A 324 -37.25 -3.20 6.11
N ASP A 325 -36.51 -3.86 5.20
CA ASP A 325 -35.25 -3.37 4.65
C ASP A 325 -35.44 -2.81 3.23
N ASN A 326 -34.96 -1.59 3.01
CA ASN A 326 -35.03 -0.90 1.72
C ASN A 326 -33.87 -1.22 0.76
N PHE A 327 -32.97 -2.13 1.15
CA PHE A 327 -31.75 -2.44 0.42
C PHE A 327 -31.52 -3.95 0.33
N ILE A 328 -30.84 -4.38 -0.74
CA ILE A 328 -30.30 -5.73 -0.88
C ILE A 328 -28.78 -5.69 -1.01
N SER A 329 -28.12 -6.73 -0.50
CA SER A 329 -26.71 -6.98 -0.80
C SER A 329 -26.59 -7.63 -2.17
N TYR A 330 -25.81 -7.03 -3.07
CA TYR A 330 -25.44 -7.62 -4.34
C TYR A 330 -24.47 -8.80 -4.15
N TRP A 331 -24.20 -9.55 -5.23
CA TRP A 331 -23.24 -10.67 -5.16
C TRP A 331 -21.84 -10.16 -4.79
N PRO A 332 -21.02 -10.99 -4.11
CA PRO A 332 -19.62 -10.65 -3.87
C PRO A 332 -18.88 -10.47 -5.20
N ALA A 333 -18.22 -9.34 -5.37
CA ALA A 333 -17.53 -9.00 -6.60
C ALA A 333 -16.15 -8.37 -6.33
N GLU A 334 -15.27 -8.51 -7.31
CA GLU A 334 -13.93 -7.94 -7.34
C GLU A 334 -13.87 -6.78 -8.33
N LEU A 335 -13.22 -5.69 -7.95
CA LEU A 335 -13.00 -4.55 -8.84
C LEU A 335 -11.54 -4.10 -8.77
N TYR A 336 -10.86 -4.17 -9.91
CA TYR A 336 -9.56 -3.54 -10.14
C TYR A 336 -9.79 -2.28 -10.98
N THR A 337 -9.52 -1.09 -10.42
CA THR A 337 -9.95 0.19 -11.04
C THR A 337 -9.13 1.37 -10.53
N ALA A 338 -9.02 2.44 -11.33
CA ALA A 338 -8.56 3.73 -10.84
C ALA A 338 -9.63 4.39 -9.92
N VAL A 339 -9.21 5.39 -9.14
CA VAL A 339 -10.11 6.15 -8.27
C VAL A 339 -10.01 7.64 -8.58
N PRO A 340 -11.11 8.41 -8.54
CA PRO A 340 -11.08 9.84 -8.86
C PRO A 340 -10.20 10.65 -7.89
N SER A 341 -10.20 10.26 -6.61
CA SER A 341 -9.47 10.96 -5.57
C SER A 341 -9.16 10.03 -4.40
N ARG A 342 -7.88 9.95 -4.03
CA ARG A 342 -7.41 9.16 -2.88
C ARG A 342 -8.04 9.57 -1.53
N PRO A 343 -8.18 10.86 -1.19
CA PRO A 343 -8.78 11.28 0.08
C PRO A 343 -10.32 11.26 0.09
N PHE A 344 -10.97 11.67 -1.01
CA PHE A 344 -12.43 11.84 -1.02
C PHE A 344 -13.20 10.65 -1.60
N PHE A 345 -12.67 10.05 -2.65
CA PHE A 345 -13.38 9.07 -3.46
C PHE A 345 -12.50 7.85 -3.75
N PRO A 346 -11.97 7.13 -2.73
CA PRO A 346 -11.04 6.04 -2.96
C PRO A 346 -11.76 4.73 -3.36
N ARG A 347 -12.60 4.81 -4.40
CA ARG A 347 -13.44 3.73 -4.90
C ARG A 347 -13.80 3.95 -6.38
N GLY A 348 -14.37 2.94 -7.01
CA GLY A 348 -14.71 2.98 -8.43
C GLY A 348 -15.93 3.85 -8.73
N PHE A 349 -15.81 4.74 -9.72
CA PHE A 349 -16.91 5.48 -10.32
C PHE A 349 -16.96 5.22 -11.82
N LEU A 350 -18.10 4.74 -12.30
CA LEU A 350 -18.24 4.18 -13.64
C LEU A 350 -17.91 5.19 -14.76
N TRP A 351 -18.42 6.43 -14.62
CA TRP A 351 -18.23 7.44 -15.65
C TRP A 351 -16.81 8.05 -15.61
N ASP A 352 -16.26 8.30 -14.41
CA ASP A 352 -14.86 8.73 -14.23
C ASP A 352 -13.89 7.72 -14.85
N GLU A 353 -14.15 6.42 -14.71
CA GLU A 353 -13.26 5.39 -15.22
C GLU A 353 -13.06 5.50 -16.74
N GLY A 354 -14.09 5.89 -17.48
CA GLY A 354 -13.97 6.17 -18.91
C GLY A 354 -12.88 7.19 -19.23
N PHE A 355 -12.78 8.26 -18.41
CA PHE A 355 -11.75 9.29 -18.55
C PHE A 355 -10.38 8.82 -18.04
N HIS A 356 -10.32 8.08 -16.94
CA HIS A 356 -9.08 7.46 -16.44
C HIS A 356 -8.44 6.59 -17.54
N GLN A 357 -9.27 5.80 -18.22
CA GLN A 357 -8.81 4.88 -19.26
C GLN A 357 -8.23 5.58 -20.48
N LEU A 358 -8.58 6.86 -20.78
CA LEU A 358 -7.98 7.66 -21.85
C LEU A 358 -6.50 8.01 -21.61
N LEU A 359 -6.04 7.94 -20.36
CA LEU A 359 -4.62 8.10 -20.01
C LEU A 359 -3.94 6.74 -19.82
N ILE A 360 -4.59 5.82 -19.10
CA ILE A 360 -4.01 4.52 -18.76
C ILE A 360 -3.69 3.71 -20.02
N TRP A 361 -4.54 3.72 -21.05
CA TRP A 361 -4.28 2.97 -22.29
C TRP A 361 -3.03 3.43 -23.04
N ARG A 362 -2.70 4.73 -22.99
CA ARG A 362 -1.49 5.29 -23.60
C ARG A 362 -0.24 4.77 -22.91
N TRP A 363 -0.34 4.47 -21.62
CA TRP A 363 0.76 3.95 -20.82
C TRP A 363 0.86 2.42 -20.88
N ASP A 364 -0.24 1.71 -20.65
CA ASP A 364 -0.30 0.25 -20.62
C ASP A 364 -1.69 -0.26 -20.99
N VAL A 365 -1.83 -0.72 -22.24
CA VAL A 365 -3.10 -1.25 -22.77
C VAL A 365 -3.59 -2.48 -22.01
N HIS A 366 -2.71 -3.30 -21.43
CA HIS A 366 -3.13 -4.51 -20.73
C HIS A 366 -3.74 -4.18 -19.37
N ILE A 367 -3.21 -3.17 -18.67
CA ILE A 367 -3.84 -2.63 -17.45
C ILE A 367 -5.22 -2.06 -17.80
N CYS A 368 -5.31 -1.29 -18.89
CA CYS A 368 -6.58 -0.72 -19.35
C CYS A 368 -7.64 -1.79 -19.64
N LEU A 369 -7.30 -2.82 -20.43
CA LEU A 369 -8.21 -3.91 -20.75
C LEU A 369 -8.64 -4.73 -19.52
N ASP A 370 -7.73 -4.93 -18.56
CA ASP A 370 -8.02 -5.63 -17.30
C ASP A 370 -8.98 -4.83 -16.42
N ILE A 371 -8.80 -3.51 -16.31
CA ILE A 371 -9.75 -2.65 -15.60
C ILE A 371 -11.13 -2.67 -16.27
N ILE A 372 -11.19 -2.49 -17.59
CA ILE A 372 -12.46 -2.53 -18.35
C ILE A 372 -13.16 -3.88 -18.14
N GLY A 373 -12.43 -4.98 -18.21
CA GLY A 373 -13.00 -6.30 -17.97
C GLY A 373 -13.58 -6.44 -16.56
N HIS A 374 -12.90 -5.91 -15.53
CA HIS A 374 -13.42 -5.92 -14.16
C HIS A 374 -14.72 -5.12 -14.02
N TRP A 375 -14.86 -3.99 -14.71
CA TRP A 375 -16.11 -3.23 -14.74
C TRP A 375 -17.24 -3.97 -15.47
N LEU A 376 -16.93 -4.63 -16.58
CA LEU A 376 -17.92 -5.42 -17.32
C LEU A 376 -18.38 -6.67 -16.54
N ASP A 377 -17.51 -7.27 -15.72
CA ASP A 377 -17.85 -8.37 -14.80
C ASP A 377 -18.88 -7.94 -13.72
N LEU A 378 -19.11 -6.64 -13.52
CA LEU A 378 -20.12 -6.10 -12.59
C LEU A 378 -21.50 -5.90 -13.25
N MET A 379 -21.64 -6.19 -14.55
CA MET A 379 -22.89 -6.04 -15.26
C MET A 379 -23.89 -7.13 -14.85
N ASN A 380 -25.09 -6.74 -14.44
CA ASN A 380 -26.15 -7.68 -14.12
C ASN A 380 -26.86 -8.21 -15.39
N ILE A 381 -27.82 -9.12 -15.21
CA ILE A 381 -28.60 -9.72 -16.31
C ILE A 381 -29.41 -8.71 -17.14
N ASP A 382 -29.70 -7.53 -16.59
CA ASP A 382 -30.43 -6.43 -17.25
C ASP A 382 -29.49 -5.46 -17.98
N GLY A 383 -28.17 -5.71 -17.95
CA GLY A 383 -27.15 -4.84 -18.54
C GLY A 383 -26.76 -3.65 -17.65
N TRP A 384 -27.19 -3.63 -16.38
CA TRP A 384 -26.91 -2.53 -15.46
C TRP A 384 -25.61 -2.75 -14.68
N ILE A 385 -24.81 -1.69 -14.57
CA ILE A 385 -23.61 -1.61 -13.72
C ILE A 385 -23.82 -0.49 -12.70
N PRO A 386 -23.63 -0.72 -11.38
CA PRO A 386 -23.75 0.34 -10.40
C PRO A 386 -22.72 1.46 -10.66
N ARG A 387 -23.19 2.71 -10.65
CA ARG A 387 -22.38 3.90 -10.98
C ARG A 387 -21.22 4.14 -10.02
N GLU A 388 -21.37 3.71 -8.77
CA GLU A 388 -20.42 3.90 -7.67
C GLU A 388 -20.28 2.56 -6.96
N GLN A 389 -19.04 2.10 -6.80
CA GLN A 389 -18.73 0.75 -6.32
C GLN A 389 -18.13 0.81 -4.91
N ILE A 390 -18.96 0.54 -3.91
CA ILE A 390 -18.56 0.53 -2.49
C ILE A 390 -18.40 -0.93 -2.05
N LEU A 391 -17.20 -1.47 -2.23
CA LEU A 391 -16.89 -2.88 -2.02
C LEU A 391 -15.97 -3.06 -0.81
N GLY A 392 -16.48 -3.68 0.25
CA GLY A 392 -15.72 -4.04 1.45
C GLY A 392 -15.76 -3.00 2.57
N SER A 393 -15.28 -3.38 3.75
CA SER A 393 -15.36 -2.52 4.95
C SER A 393 -14.49 -1.27 4.88
N GLU A 394 -13.36 -1.31 4.17
CA GLU A 394 -12.51 -0.13 3.97
C GLU A 394 -13.26 0.93 3.13
N ALA A 395 -13.94 0.54 2.05
CA ALA A 395 -14.68 1.47 1.20
C ALA A 395 -15.89 2.09 1.92
N LEU A 396 -16.58 1.32 2.77
CA LEU A 396 -17.74 1.75 3.56
C LEU A 396 -17.41 2.85 4.59
N ARG A 397 -16.14 3.05 4.96
CA ARG A 397 -15.76 4.13 5.90
C ARG A 397 -15.82 5.52 5.26
N PHE A 398 -15.94 5.60 3.94
CA PHE A 398 -15.91 6.85 3.17
C PHE A 398 -17.28 7.23 2.58
N THR A 399 -18.37 6.70 3.16
CA THR A 399 -19.74 6.84 2.63
C THR A 399 -20.71 7.35 3.67
#